data_AF-A0A257JDR3-F1
#
_entry.id   AF-A0A257JDR3-F1
#
_cell.length_a   1.000
_cell.length_b   1.000
_cell.length_c   1.000
_cell.angle_alpha   90.00
_cell.angle_beta   90.00
_cell.angle_gamma   90.00
#
_symmetry.space_group_name_H-M   'P 1'
#
loop_
_entity.id
_entity.type
_entity.pdbx_description
1 polymer ?
#
loop_
_entity_poly.entity_id
_entity_poly.type
_entity_poly.pdbx_seq_one_letter_code
_entity_poly.pdbx_strand_id
1 'polypeptide(L)'
;MGGRAGVPPPGAGVGGVSRGRGGGQPVGEETRMMTRAAPLARGSDHAEAVLGRLNRLVGRHLPGFSDTAHARPVTEALSLAINNAQQNLRKRFTPGSGPASGNQGVPGGMAGAPTGPMLLEELHQGKQALKQAASTPAERATIELVAMMFQSILTEDRIPAAMRVWFARLQMPVLRVAVSEPDFFATLDHPARRLIDRMGACVMGLDSA
;
A
#
# COMPACT_ATOMS: atom_id res chain seq x y z
N MET A 1 -6.97 72.81 -1.18
CA MET A 1 -6.69 74.13 -0.58
C MET A 1 -7.11 74.04 0.88
N GLY A 2 -6.34 74.31 1.92
CA GLY A 2 -5.03 74.91 2.14
C GLY A 2 -5.02 75.35 3.62
N GLY A 3 -3.91 75.20 4.34
CA GLY A 3 -3.77 75.66 5.74
C GLY A 3 -2.58 74.99 6.42
N ARG A 4 -1.34 75.44 6.17
CA ARG A 4 -0.58 76.51 6.88
C ARG A 4 -0.22 76.16 8.34
N ALA A 5 1.00 75.63 8.47
CA ALA A 5 2.13 76.06 9.31
C ALA A 5 1.90 76.72 10.69
N GLY A 6 2.65 76.22 11.69
CA GLY A 6 3.05 76.92 12.91
C GLY A 6 4.16 76.16 13.66
N VAL A 7 5.29 76.82 13.89
CA VAL A 7 6.52 76.33 14.58
C VAL A 7 6.65 77.07 15.97
N PRO A 8 7.70 76.88 16.82
CA PRO A 8 7.80 76.16 18.12
C PRO A 8 8.05 77.13 19.34
N PRO A 9 8.92 76.85 20.36
CA PRO A 9 9.02 75.89 21.51
C PRO A 9 8.87 76.68 22.89
N PRO A 10 9.39 76.34 24.12
CA PRO A 10 10.38 75.32 24.57
C PRO A 10 10.17 74.60 25.93
N GLY A 11 11.05 73.63 26.21
CA GLY A 11 11.70 73.53 27.53
C GLY A 11 11.49 72.27 28.38
N ALA A 12 12.61 71.55 28.59
CA ALA A 12 13.02 70.83 29.80
C ALA A 12 12.35 69.48 30.18
N GLY A 13 13.17 68.43 30.15
CA GLY A 13 12.91 67.13 30.78
C GLY A 13 14.15 66.24 30.69
N VAL A 14 14.92 66.21 31.79
CA VAL A 14 16.26 65.61 31.94
C VAL A 14 16.20 64.08 32.04
N GLY A 15 17.22 63.40 31.49
CA GLY A 15 17.89 62.30 32.19
C GLY A 15 17.70 60.89 31.62
N GLY A 16 18.78 60.31 31.11
CA GLY A 16 18.84 58.87 30.81
C GLY A 16 20.04 58.48 29.95
N VAL A 17 21.24 58.51 30.54
CA VAL A 17 22.43 57.90 29.95
C VAL A 17 22.34 56.38 30.09
N SER A 18 22.49 55.64 29.00
CA SER A 18 23.23 54.37 28.99
C SER A 18 23.70 54.02 27.58
N ARG A 19 25.01 54.03 27.41
CA ARG A 19 25.74 53.55 26.24
C ARG A 19 25.58 52.03 26.11
N GLY A 20 25.18 51.56 24.92
CA GLY A 20 25.21 50.15 24.53
C GLY A 20 25.65 50.03 23.08
N ARG A 21 26.96 49.89 22.90
CA ARG A 21 27.67 49.63 21.64
C ARG A 21 27.41 48.20 21.17
N GLY A 22 27.29 48.00 19.86
CA GLY A 22 27.62 46.72 19.23
C GLY A 22 26.57 46.21 18.26
N GLY A 23 26.78 46.50 16.97
CA GLY A 23 26.22 45.70 15.91
C GLY A 23 26.71 44.26 16.01
N GLY A 24 25.78 43.33 15.99
CA GLY A 24 26.04 41.90 15.85
C GLY A 24 24.84 41.30 15.12
N GLN A 25 25.01 41.08 13.82
CA GLN A 25 24.09 40.22 13.05
C GLN A 25 24.04 38.84 13.74
N PRO A 26 22.86 38.20 13.90
CA PRO A 26 22.78 36.88 14.50
C PRO A 26 23.24 35.81 13.50
N VAL A 27 24.57 35.58 13.41
CA VAL A 27 25.19 34.49 12.64
C VAL A 27 24.75 33.09 13.17
N GLY A 28 24.09 33.04 14.33
CA GLY A 28 23.55 31.82 14.92
C GLY A 28 22.24 31.31 14.30
N GLU A 29 21.46 32.14 13.59
CA GLU A 29 20.20 31.69 12.96
C GLU A 29 20.41 31.06 11.58
N GLU A 30 21.40 31.55 10.80
CA GLU A 30 21.75 31.00 9.48
C GLU A 30 22.21 29.54 9.58
N THR A 31 23.00 29.22 10.62
CA THR A 31 23.55 27.87 10.82
C THR A 31 22.48 26.86 11.27
N ARG A 32 21.36 27.33 11.86
CA ARG A 32 20.23 26.46 12.24
C ARG A 32 19.30 26.14 11.07
N MET A 33 19.20 27.02 10.07
CA MET A 33 18.41 26.76 8.86
C MET A 33 19.14 25.82 7.87
N MET A 34 20.47 25.69 7.96
CA MET A 34 21.24 24.72 7.15
C MET A 34 21.21 23.28 7.69
N THR A 35 20.77 23.07 8.95
CA THR A 35 20.69 21.74 9.58
C THR A 35 19.24 21.29 9.82
N ARG A 36 18.25 21.97 9.23
CA ARG A 36 16.86 21.50 9.24
C ARG A 36 16.68 20.44 8.16
N ALA A 37 16.91 19.19 8.56
CA ALA A 37 16.46 17.94 7.95
C ALA A 37 15.75 18.06 6.58
N ALA A 38 16.49 17.87 5.50
CA ALA A 38 15.94 17.47 4.21
C ALA A 38 16.91 16.46 3.58
N PRO A 39 16.53 15.16 3.55
CA PRO A 39 16.03 14.63 2.28
C PRO A 39 15.04 13.46 2.46
N LEU A 40 13.79 13.70 2.86
CA LEU A 40 12.73 12.69 2.74
C LEU A 40 11.91 12.85 1.45
N ALA A 41 11.73 14.09 0.97
CA ALA A 41 10.96 14.38 -0.24
C ALA A 41 11.56 13.79 -1.53
N ARG A 42 12.91 13.67 -1.64
CA ARG A 42 13.54 13.12 -2.85
C ARG A 42 13.26 11.62 -3.05
N GLY A 43 12.97 10.89 -1.98
CA GLY A 43 12.66 9.45 -2.04
C GLY A 43 11.27 9.17 -2.59
N SER A 44 10.26 9.95 -2.16
CA SER A 44 8.89 9.83 -2.64
C SER A 44 8.78 10.17 -4.13
N ASP A 45 9.41 11.26 -4.57
CA ASP A 45 9.36 11.72 -5.96
C ASP A 45 9.90 10.65 -6.93
N HIS A 46 10.98 9.96 -6.53
CA HIS A 46 11.55 8.88 -7.33
C HIS A 46 10.64 7.64 -7.38
N ALA A 47 10.02 7.27 -6.25
CA ALA A 47 9.11 6.14 -6.18
C ALA A 47 7.86 6.36 -7.07
N GLU A 48 7.28 7.56 -7.04
CA GLU A 48 6.17 7.95 -7.91
C GLU A 48 6.56 7.90 -9.40
N ALA A 49 7.76 8.36 -9.76
CA ALA A 49 8.26 8.29 -11.13
C ALA A 49 8.48 6.84 -11.62
N VAL A 50 8.92 5.94 -10.73
CA VAL A 50 9.06 4.51 -11.05
C VAL A 50 7.68 3.87 -11.26
N LEU A 51 6.71 4.18 -10.41
CA LEU A 51 5.33 3.68 -10.57
C LEU A 51 4.68 4.17 -11.84
N GLY A 52 4.85 5.46 -12.18
CA GLY A 52 4.33 6.00 -13.43
C GLY A 52 4.89 5.26 -14.65
N ARG A 53 6.15 4.82 -14.61
CA ARG A 53 6.76 3.98 -15.66
C ARG A 53 6.20 2.55 -15.66
N LEU A 54 6.04 1.95 -14.49
CA LEU A 54 5.44 0.62 -14.35
C LEU A 54 4.00 0.61 -14.86
N ASN A 55 3.19 1.61 -14.49
CA ASN A 55 1.80 1.76 -14.92
C ASN A 55 1.70 1.80 -16.46
N ARG A 56 2.60 2.53 -17.13
CA ARG A 56 2.67 2.57 -18.60
C ARG A 56 3.13 1.25 -19.22
N LEU A 57 4.02 0.50 -18.55
CA LEU A 57 4.45 -0.81 -19.03
C LEU A 57 3.32 -1.84 -18.92
N VAL A 58 2.63 -1.85 -17.78
CA VAL A 58 1.49 -2.72 -17.49
C VAL A 58 0.35 -2.45 -18.48
N GLY A 59 0.01 -1.17 -18.71
CA GLY A 59 -1.05 -0.80 -19.65
C GLY A 59 -0.79 -1.24 -21.10
N ARG A 60 0.48 -1.47 -21.48
CA ARG A 60 0.82 -2.04 -22.80
C ARG A 60 0.64 -3.55 -22.89
N HIS A 61 0.76 -4.27 -21.77
CA HIS A 61 0.75 -5.75 -21.76
C HIS A 61 -0.56 -6.35 -21.23
N LEU A 62 -1.33 -5.59 -20.45
CA LEU A 62 -2.60 -6.03 -19.85
C LEU A 62 -3.78 -5.26 -20.45
N PRO A 63 -4.59 -5.91 -21.30
CA PRO A 63 -5.82 -5.33 -21.81
C PRO A 63 -6.78 -4.96 -20.68
N GLY A 64 -7.39 -3.78 -20.74
CA GLY A 64 -8.33 -3.31 -19.72
C GLY A 64 -7.69 -2.71 -18.47
N PHE A 65 -6.36 -2.60 -18.41
CA PHE A 65 -5.68 -1.99 -17.27
C PHE A 65 -6.00 -0.50 -17.08
N SER A 66 -6.00 0.30 -18.15
CA SER A 66 -6.34 1.73 -18.04
C SER A 66 -7.77 1.95 -17.50
N ASP A 67 -8.65 0.98 -17.69
CA ASP A 67 -10.02 1.03 -17.18
C ASP A 67 -10.09 0.72 -15.68
N THR A 68 -9.09 0.08 -15.06
CA THR A 68 -9.08 -0.20 -13.62
C THR A 68 -8.88 1.05 -12.77
N ALA A 69 -8.35 2.13 -13.37
CA ALA A 69 -8.22 3.43 -12.71
C ALA A 69 -9.56 4.18 -12.59
N HIS A 70 -10.61 3.70 -13.25
CA HIS A 70 -11.93 4.32 -13.20
C HIS A 70 -12.84 3.56 -12.24
N ALA A 71 -13.52 4.29 -11.35
CA ALA A 71 -14.50 3.72 -10.42
C ALA A 71 -15.67 3.10 -11.22
N ARG A 72 -15.70 1.77 -11.29
CA ARG A 72 -16.81 0.99 -11.86
C ARG A 72 -17.36 0.05 -10.79
N PRO A 73 -18.68 -0.13 -10.71
CA PRO A 73 -19.26 -1.11 -9.80
C PRO A 73 -18.83 -2.51 -10.23
N VAL A 74 -18.41 -3.31 -9.25
CA VAL A 74 -18.07 -4.73 -9.44
C VAL A 74 -19.32 -5.49 -9.89
N THR A 75 -19.18 -6.35 -10.89
CA THR A 75 -20.30 -7.16 -11.37
C THR A 75 -20.78 -8.14 -10.31
N GLU A 76 -22.10 -8.39 -10.27
CA GLU A 76 -22.70 -9.29 -9.29
C GLU A 76 -22.09 -10.70 -9.36
N ALA A 77 -21.90 -11.22 -10.58
CA ALA A 77 -21.27 -12.52 -10.82
C ALA A 77 -19.87 -12.60 -10.20
N LEU A 78 -19.03 -11.58 -10.38
CA LEU A 78 -17.69 -11.55 -9.80
C LEU A 78 -17.74 -11.44 -8.27
N SER A 79 -18.64 -10.62 -7.73
CA SER A 79 -18.81 -10.50 -6.27
C SER A 79 -19.18 -11.84 -5.62
N LEU A 80 -20.09 -12.61 -6.23
CA LEU A 80 -20.49 -13.94 -5.80
C LEU A 80 -19.32 -14.94 -5.89
N ALA A 81 -18.59 -14.92 -7.00
CA ALA A 81 -17.41 -15.78 -7.19
C ALA A 81 -16.33 -15.51 -6.14
N ILE A 82 -16.07 -14.23 -5.84
CA ILE A 82 -15.14 -13.81 -4.80
C ILE A 82 -15.59 -14.31 -3.43
N ASN A 83 -16.87 -14.15 -3.09
CA ASN A 83 -17.41 -14.63 -1.81
C ASN A 83 -17.32 -16.15 -1.67
N ASN A 84 -17.61 -16.89 -2.75
CA ASN A 84 -17.48 -18.35 -2.78
C ASN A 84 -16.02 -18.79 -2.59
N ALA A 85 -15.09 -18.19 -3.32
CA ALA A 85 -13.67 -18.46 -3.20
C ALA A 85 -13.14 -18.17 -1.78
N GLN A 86 -13.57 -17.07 -1.15
CA GLN A 86 -13.24 -16.79 0.25
C GLN A 86 -13.74 -17.88 1.20
N GLN A 87 -14.96 -18.38 1.02
CA GLN A 87 -15.50 -19.45 1.87
C GLN A 87 -14.73 -20.77 1.69
N ASN A 88 -14.36 -21.13 0.46
CA ASN A 88 -13.57 -22.34 0.18
C ASN A 88 -12.18 -22.25 0.81
N LEU A 89 -11.52 -21.10 0.68
CA LEU A 89 -10.22 -20.84 1.28
C LEU A 89 -10.30 -20.96 2.81
N ARG A 90 -11.32 -20.35 3.43
CA ARG A 90 -11.54 -20.45 4.88
C ARG A 90 -11.70 -21.89 5.34
N LYS A 91 -12.50 -22.71 4.64
CA LYS A 91 -12.72 -24.13 4.97
C LYS A 91 -11.42 -24.95 4.91
N ARG A 92 -10.55 -24.65 3.95
CA ARG A 92 -9.27 -25.37 3.75
C ARG A 92 -8.19 -25.00 4.76
N PHE A 93 -8.13 -23.73 5.17
CA PHE A 93 -7.14 -23.26 6.14
C PHE A 93 -7.60 -23.33 7.60
N THR A 94 -8.87 -23.66 7.88
CA THR A 94 -9.30 -24.07 9.24
C THR A 94 -9.02 -25.56 9.43
N PRO A 95 -8.03 -25.96 10.26
CA PRO A 95 -7.84 -27.35 10.58
C PRO A 95 -9.00 -27.82 11.46
N GLY A 96 -9.81 -28.77 10.97
CA GLY A 96 -10.88 -29.42 11.74
C GLY A 96 -12.31 -29.34 11.19
N SER A 97 -12.53 -28.81 9.98
CA SER A 97 -13.88 -28.70 9.39
C SER A 97 -13.96 -29.26 7.96
N GLY A 98 -13.37 -30.43 7.74
CA GLY A 98 -13.82 -31.34 6.68
C GLY A 98 -15.08 -32.08 7.16
N PRO A 99 -16.04 -32.43 6.28
CA PRO A 99 -17.12 -33.30 6.69
C PRO A 99 -16.50 -34.60 7.21
N ALA A 100 -16.88 -35.01 8.42
CA ALA A 100 -16.69 -36.37 8.91
C ALA A 100 -17.50 -37.31 8.01
N SER A 101 -17.00 -37.59 6.81
CA SER A 101 -17.49 -38.68 5.98
C SER A 101 -16.76 -39.93 6.45
N GLY A 102 -17.53 -40.80 7.11
CA GLY A 102 -17.03 -42.00 7.78
C GLY A 102 -16.30 -42.96 6.85
N ASN A 103 -15.48 -43.80 7.48
CA ASN A 103 -14.73 -44.93 6.93
C ASN A 103 -13.60 -44.60 5.93
N GLN A 104 -12.36 -44.48 6.43
CA GLN A 104 -11.41 -45.61 6.41
C GLN A 104 -10.18 -45.27 7.26
N GLY A 105 -9.77 -46.20 8.12
CA GLY A 105 -8.75 -45.98 9.13
C GLY A 105 -7.33 -45.87 8.56
N VAL A 106 -6.65 -44.78 8.92
CA VAL A 106 -5.22 -44.77 9.27
C VAL A 106 -5.02 -43.68 10.34
N PRO A 107 -4.65 -44.01 11.59
CA PRO A 107 -4.26 -43.01 12.58
C PRO A 107 -2.78 -42.66 12.34
N GLY A 108 -2.49 -41.48 11.79
CA GLY A 108 -1.11 -41.01 11.67
C GLY A 108 -0.82 -40.28 10.37
N GLY A 109 -1.36 -39.08 10.23
CA GLY A 109 -0.84 -38.10 9.29
C GLY A 109 -1.14 -36.74 9.88
N MET A 110 -0.11 -36.04 10.36
CA MET A 110 -0.23 -34.60 10.58
C MET A 110 -0.84 -34.04 9.30
N ALA A 111 -2.01 -33.40 9.38
CA ALA A 111 -2.52 -32.60 8.27
C ALA A 111 -1.41 -31.59 7.96
N GLY A 112 -0.59 -31.91 6.96
CA GLY A 112 0.67 -31.24 6.72
C GLY A 112 0.39 -29.76 6.50
N ALA A 113 1.17 -28.90 7.15
CA ALA A 113 1.10 -27.47 6.86
C ALA A 113 1.18 -27.29 5.34
N PRO A 114 0.29 -26.46 4.76
CA PRO A 114 0.17 -26.37 3.31
C PRO A 114 1.49 -25.86 2.72
N THR A 115 2.02 -26.58 1.73
CA THR A 115 3.35 -26.34 1.16
C THR A 115 3.32 -25.20 0.14
N GLY A 116 4.42 -24.48 -0.02
CA GLY A 116 4.57 -23.40 -1.02
C GLY A 116 3.98 -23.71 -2.41
N PRO A 117 4.33 -24.85 -3.06
CA PRO A 117 3.75 -25.19 -4.37
C PRO A 117 2.24 -25.45 -4.33
N MET A 118 1.72 -26.04 -3.24
CA MET A 118 0.28 -26.28 -3.08
C MET A 118 -0.50 -24.97 -2.98
N LEU A 119 0.04 -23.97 -2.27
CA LEU A 119 -0.58 -22.64 -2.20
C LEU A 119 -0.64 -21.98 -3.58
N LEU A 120 0.44 -22.08 -4.35
CA LEU A 120 0.53 -21.43 -5.65
C LEU A 120 -0.46 -22.02 -6.66
N GLU A 121 -0.61 -23.34 -6.65
CA GLU A 121 -1.61 -24.04 -7.46
C GLU A 121 -3.04 -23.63 -7.08
N GLU A 122 -3.32 -23.51 -5.78
CA GLU A 122 -4.62 -23.04 -5.30
C GLU A 122 -4.93 -21.61 -5.77
N LEU A 123 -3.93 -20.71 -5.75
CA LEU A 123 -4.10 -19.35 -6.28
C LEU A 123 -4.35 -19.36 -7.80
N HIS A 124 -3.70 -20.25 -8.55
CA HIS A 124 -3.93 -20.38 -9.99
C HIS A 124 -5.35 -20.86 -10.31
N GLN A 125 -5.83 -21.87 -9.59
CA GLN A 125 -7.20 -22.37 -9.74
C GLN A 125 -8.23 -21.29 -9.38
N GLY A 126 -8.03 -20.58 -8.26
CA GLY A 126 -8.87 -19.46 -7.87
C GLY A 126 -8.89 -18.35 -8.93
N LYS A 127 -7.72 -17.97 -9.47
CA LYS A 127 -7.59 -17.00 -10.56
C LYS A 127 -8.42 -17.40 -11.78
N GLN A 128 -8.35 -18.66 -12.21
CA GLN A 128 -9.09 -19.15 -13.37
C GLN A 128 -10.60 -19.05 -13.17
N ALA A 129 -11.12 -19.49 -12.01
CA ALA A 129 -12.53 -19.38 -11.69
C ALA A 129 -13.02 -17.92 -11.66
N LEU A 130 -12.23 -17.02 -11.07
CA LEU A 130 -12.55 -15.60 -11.00
C LEU A 130 -12.55 -14.94 -12.39
N LYS A 131 -11.60 -15.30 -13.26
CA LYS A 131 -11.56 -14.79 -14.64
C LYS A 131 -12.76 -15.25 -15.47
N GLN A 132 -13.29 -16.44 -15.21
CA GLN A 132 -14.51 -16.93 -15.85
C GLN A 132 -15.75 -16.16 -15.38
N ALA A 133 -15.81 -15.77 -14.11
CA ALA A 133 -16.89 -14.96 -13.55
C ALA A 133 -16.81 -13.47 -13.94
N ALA A 134 -15.60 -12.98 -14.24
CA ALA A 134 -15.37 -11.59 -14.63
C ALA A 134 -15.95 -11.28 -16.02
N SER A 135 -16.86 -10.31 -16.04
CA SER A 135 -17.59 -9.92 -17.26
C SER A 135 -16.91 -8.78 -18.00
N THR A 136 -16.05 -8.00 -17.33
CA THR A 136 -15.36 -6.86 -17.94
C THR A 136 -13.85 -7.10 -18.11
N PRO A 137 -13.21 -6.46 -19.11
CA PRO A 137 -11.76 -6.48 -19.24
C PRO A 137 -11.03 -5.90 -18.02
N ALA A 138 -11.58 -4.85 -17.42
CA ALA A 138 -11.01 -4.22 -16.22
C ALA A 138 -10.96 -5.19 -15.03
N GLU A 139 -12.06 -5.90 -14.76
CA GLU A 139 -12.09 -6.93 -13.71
C GLU A 139 -11.05 -8.04 -13.97
N ARG A 140 -10.94 -8.51 -15.21
CA ARG A 140 -9.95 -9.52 -15.59
C ARG A 140 -8.52 -9.02 -15.40
N ALA A 141 -8.26 -7.74 -15.73
CA ALA A 141 -6.97 -7.10 -15.51
C ALA A 141 -6.65 -6.99 -14.02
N THR A 142 -7.60 -6.55 -13.19
CA THR A 142 -7.45 -6.50 -11.73
C THR A 142 -7.13 -7.87 -11.13
N ILE A 143 -7.86 -8.92 -11.55
CA ILE A 143 -7.62 -10.30 -11.10
C ILE A 143 -6.21 -10.75 -11.49
N GLU A 144 -5.78 -10.48 -12.73
CA GLU A 144 -4.44 -10.87 -13.20
C GLU A 144 -3.33 -10.14 -12.43
N LEU A 145 -3.50 -8.84 -12.16
CA LEU A 145 -2.53 -8.05 -11.41
C LEU A 145 -2.37 -8.52 -9.97
N VAL A 146 -3.49 -8.71 -9.26
CA VAL A 146 -3.45 -9.22 -7.88
C VAL A 146 -2.84 -10.62 -7.86
N ALA A 147 -3.16 -11.47 -8.85
CA ALA A 147 -2.57 -12.79 -8.94
C ALA A 147 -1.05 -12.74 -9.17
N MET A 148 -0.56 -11.92 -10.10
CA MET A 148 0.88 -11.77 -10.34
C MET A 148 1.62 -11.22 -9.12
N MET A 149 1.02 -10.27 -8.40
CA MET A 149 1.59 -9.71 -7.17
C MET A 149 1.71 -10.77 -6.07
N PHE A 150 0.67 -11.56 -5.82
CA PHE A 150 0.76 -12.62 -4.81
C PHE A 150 1.60 -13.80 -5.25
N GLN A 151 1.66 -14.10 -6.55
CA GLN A 151 2.59 -15.08 -7.07
C GLN A 151 4.03 -14.67 -6.79
N SER A 152 4.43 -13.42 -7.08
CA SER A 152 5.80 -12.96 -6.82
C SER A 152 6.15 -12.99 -5.33
N ILE A 153 5.21 -12.58 -4.47
CA ILE A 153 5.37 -12.68 -3.00
C ILE A 153 5.53 -14.15 -2.58
N LEU A 154 4.68 -15.06 -3.06
CA LEU A 154 4.70 -16.46 -2.65
C LEU A 154 5.82 -17.30 -3.28
N THR A 155 6.53 -16.78 -4.29
CA THR A 155 7.73 -17.43 -4.86
C THR A 155 9.04 -16.90 -4.26
N GLU A 156 9.00 -15.85 -3.45
CA GLU A 156 10.21 -15.27 -2.83
C GLU A 156 10.78 -16.22 -1.76
N ASP A 157 11.99 -16.75 -1.96
CA ASP A 157 12.61 -17.76 -1.09
C ASP A 157 12.83 -17.26 0.35
N ARG A 158 13.03 -15.94 0.53
CA ARG A 158 13.23 -15.32 1.85
C ARG A 158 12.01 -15.42 2.78
N ILE A 159 10.82 -15.70 2.25
CA ILE A 159 9.59 -15.80 3.07
C ILE A 159 9.48 -17.20 3.70
N PRO A 160 9.44 -17.32 5.04
CA PRO A 160 9.24 -18.60 5.71
C PRO A 160 7.90 -19.26 5.34
N ALA A 161 7.86 -20.59 5.29
CA ALA A 161 6.67 -21.35 4.89
C ALA A 161 5.41 -20.98 5.70
N ALA A 162 5.55 -20.77 7.01
CA ALA A 162 4.44 -20.34 7.86
C ALA A 162 3.85 -18.97 7.46
N MET A 163 4.69 -18.04 6.98
CA MET A 163 4.27 -16.71 6.54
C MET A 163 3.57 -16.74 5.17
N ARG A 164 3.96 -17.67 4.29
CA ARG A 164 3.31 -17.86 2.97
C ARG A 164 1.82 -18.15 3.11
N VAL A 165 1.42 -18.90 4.13
CA VAL A 165 0.01 -19.18 4.44
C VAL A 165 -0.78 -17.90 4.72
N TRP A 166 -0.19 -16.96 5.47
CA TRP A 166 -0.82 -15.68 5.75
C TRP A 166 -0.95 -14.81 4.51
N PHE A 167 0.08 -14.74 3.66
CA PHE A 167 -0.01 -14.04 2.38
C PHE A 167 -1.06 -14.66 1.44
N ALA A 168 -1.12 -15.98 1.32
CA ALA A 168 -2.15 -16.62 0.50
C ALA A 168 -3.57 -16.29 1.00
N ARG A 169 -3.78 -16.22 2.31
CA ARG A 169 -5.07 -15.83 2.91
C ARG A 169 -5.43 -14.37 2.65
N LEU A 170 -4.45 -13.50 2.41
CA LEU A 170 -4.69 -12.09 2.07
C LEU A 170 -5.11 -11.88 0.61
N GLN A 171 -4.85 -12.82 -0.30
CA GLN A 171 -5.12 -12.62 -1.72
C GLN A 171 -6.57 -12.26 -2.01
N MET A 172 -7.54 -13.01 -1.46
CA MET A 172 -8.96 -12.75 -1.70
C MET A 172 -9.46 -11.45 -1.04
N PRO A 173 -9.12 -11.13 0.23
CA PRO A 173 -9.36 -9.80 0.79
C PRO A 173 -8.77 -8.65 -0.04
N VAL A 174 -7.54 -8.79 -0.53
CA VAL A 174 -6.88 -7.76 -1.34
C VAL A 174 -7.56 -7.64 -2.70
N LEU A 175 -7.96 -8.76 -3.32
CA LEU A 175 -8.71 -8.73 -4.56
C LEU A 175 -10.02 -7.96 -4.39
N ARG A 176 -10.77 -8.18 -3.30
CA ARG A 176 -12.02 -7.45 -3.00
C ARG A 176 -11.83 -5.95 -2.96
N VAL A 177 -10.78 -5.52 -2.27
CA VAL A 177 -10.40 -4.12 -2.19
C VAL A 177 -10.02 -3.62 -3.58
N ALA A 178 -9.14 -4.31 -4.29
CA ALA A 178 -8.65 -3.92 -5.61
C ALA A 178 -9.74 -3.82 -6.69
N VAL A 179 -10.80 -4.64 -6.62
CA VAL A 179 -11.94 -4.53 -7.56
C VAL A 179 -12.90 -3.40 -7.20
N SER A 180 -12.95 -3.00 -5.93
CA SER A 180 -13.91 -1.99 -5.44
C SER A 180 -13.30 -0.58 -5.37
N GLU A 181 -11.97 -0.50 -5.23
CA GLU A 181 -11.22 0.73 -5.01
C GLU A 181 -10.23 0.95 -6.17
N PRO A 182 -10.50 1.88 -7.10
CA PRO A 182 -9.63 2.12 -8.26
C PRO A 182 -8.25 2.65 -7.85
N ASP A 183 -8.18 3.35 -6.71
CA ASP A 183 -6.95 3.91 -6.17
C ASP A 183 -5.97 2.84 -5.68
N PHE A 184 -6.42 1.59 -5.51
CA PHE A 184 -5.56 0.49 -5.10
C PHE A 184 -4.30 0.39 -5.97
N PHE A 185 -4.42 0.58 -7.29
CA PHE A 185 -3.26 0.52 -8.18
C PHE A 185 -2.53 1.85 -8.35
N ALA A 186 -3.22 2.97 -8.13
CA ALA A 186 -2.77 4.31 -8.46
C ALA A 186 -1.81 4.93 -7.42
N THR A 187 -1.96 4.58 -6.15
CA THR A 187 -1.17 5.17 -5.05
C THR A 187 -0.41 4.12 -4.23
N LEU A 188 0.75 4.51 -3.69
CA LEU A 188 1.49 3.69 -2.72
C LEU A 188 0.86 3.74 -1.32
N ASP A 189 0.17 4.82 -0.99
CA ASP A 189 -0.37 5.05 0.36
C ASP A 189 -1.67 4.32 0.63
N HIS A 190 -2.11 3.48 -0.30
CA HIS A 190 -3.29 2.66 -0.13
C HIS A 190 -3.15 1.76 1.13
N PRO A 191 -4.12 1.73 2.06
CA PRO A 191 -3.97 1.01 3.33
C PRO A 191 -3.68 -0.49 3.14
N ALA A 192 -4.32 -1.12 2.15
CA ALA A 192 -4.05 -2.52 1.81
C ALA A 192 -2.61 -2.75 1.29
N ARG A 193 -2.04 -1.83 0.49
CA ARG A 193 -0.65 -1.91 0.02
C ARG A 193 0.31 -1.75 1.18
N ARG A 194 0.12 -0.71 1.99
CA ARG A 194 0.93 -0.47 3.20
C ARG A 194 0.94 -1.67 4.15
N LEU A 195 -0.17 -2.39 4.28
CA LEU A 195 -0.22 -3.63 5.05
C LEU A 195 0.67 -4.71 4.45
N ILE A 196 0.56 -4.96 3.13
CA ILE A 196 1.39 -5.96 2.43
C ILE A 196 2.87 -5.59 2.54
N ASP A 197 3.23 -4.34 2.32
CA ASP A 197 4.61 -3.85 2.36
C ASP A 197 5.21 -4.01 3.76
N ARG A 198 4.45 -3.64 4.81
CA ARG A 198 4.87 -3.84 6.20
C ARG A 198 5.07 -5.32 6.53
N MET A 199 4.13 -6.17 6.13
CA MET A 199 4.27 -7.61 6.33
C MET A 199 5.51 -8.16 5.60
N GLY A 200 5.76 -7.71 4.37
CA GLY A 200 6.94 -8.11 3.60
C GLY A 200 8.25 -7.66 4.26
N ALA A 201 8.31 -6.40 4.71
CA ALA A 201 9.47 -5.85 5.40
C ALA A 201 9.76 -6.56 6.73
N CYS A 202 8.73 -6.82 7.56
CA CYS A 202 8.87 -7.60 8.79
C CYS A 202 9.43 -9.00 8.52
N VAL A 203 8.97 -9.68 7.46
CA VAL A 203 9.46 -11.00 7.08
C VAL A 203 10.91 -10.97 6.60
N MET A 204 11.34 -9.90 5.95
CA MET A 204 12.71 -9.71 5.48
C MET A 204 13.66 -9.14 6.56
N GLY A 205 13.16 -8.85 7.77
CA GLY A 205 13.94 -8.25 8.85
C GLY A 205 14.28 -6.77 8.62
N LEU A 206 13.51 -6.08 7.76
CA LEU A 206 13.66 -4.65 7.49
C LEU A 206 12.75 -3.85 8.41
N ASP A 207 13.30 -2.84 9.09
CA ASP A 207 12.54 -1.99 9.99
C ASP A 207 11.58 -1.10 9.19
N SER A 208 10.28 -1.19 9.50
CA SER A 208 9.21 -0.48 8.78
C SER A 208 8.79 0.74 9.59
N ALA A 209 9.73 1.68 9.82
CA ALA A 209 9.47 2.93 10.51
C ALA A 209 8.70 3.91 9.61
#